data_AF-A0A5J4P8F9-F1
#
_entry.id   AF-A0A5J4P8F9-F1
#
_cell.length_a   1.000
_cell.length_b   1.000
_cell.length_c   1.000
_cell.angle_alpha   90.00
_cell.angle_beta   90.00
_cell.angle_gamma   90.00
#
_symmetry.space_group_name_H-M   'P 1'
#
loop_
_entity.id
_entity.type
_entity.pdbx_description
1 polymer ?
#
loop_
_entity_poly.entity_id
_entity_poly.type
_entity_poly.pdbx_seq_one_letter_code
_entity_poly.pdbx_strand_id
1 'polypeptide(L)'
;TPALQKIKKYNTNKIEIEIASYCRDVMERLGQDKMVGCPADFFGIIRDAGLRADISQIRNILKDNWSLHSDKNSDYIFYRIEINGDMSPVKRKGRYLEITKDVVDKILL
;
A
#
# COMPACT_ATOMS: atom_id res chain seq x y z
N THR A 1 26.50 -3.17 -9.08
CA THR A 1 26.53 -3.85 -10.40
C THR A 1 25.13 -3.89 -10.99
N PRO A 2 24.98 -3.95 -12.34
CA PRO A 2 23.68 -3.99 -13.01
C PRO A 2 22.77 -5.15 -12.57
N ALA A 3 23.33 -6.30 -12.23
CA ALA A 3 22.59 -7.45 -11.73
C ALA A 3 21.86 -7.14 -10.40
N LEU A 4 22.54 -6.47 -9.46
CA LEU A 4 21.94 -6.08 -8.19
C LEU A 4 20.78 -5.08 -8.38
N GLN A 5 20.91 -4.15 -9.34
CA GLN A 5 19.84 -3.20 -9.67
C GLN A 5 18.61 -3.92 -10.25
N LYS A 6 18.81 -4.91 -11.12
CA LYS A 6 17.71 -5.75 -11.63
C LYS A 6 16.98 -6.47 -10.51
N ILE A 7 17.71 -7.08 -9.57
CA ILE A 7 17.12 -7.76 -8.41
C ILE A 7 16.34 -6.77 -7.53
N LYS A 8 16.91 -5.60 -7.23
CA LYS A 8 16.23 -4.55 -6.46
C LYS A 8 14.94 -4.07 -7.13
N LYS A 9 14.97 -3.87 -8.45
CA LYS A 9 13.79 -3.48 -9.23
C LYS A 9 12.71 -4.57 -9.17
N TYR A 10 13.09 -5.82 -9.41
CA TYR A 10 12.16 -6.95 -9.32
C TYR A 10 11.50 -7.06 -7.94
N ASN A 11 12.27 -6.96 -6.85
CA ASN A 11 11.71 -6.99 -5.50
C ASN A 11 10.77 -5.82 -5.22
N THR A 12 11.11 -4.62 -5.71
CA THR A 12 10.25 -3.44 -5.59
C THR A 12 8.93 -3.64 -6.33
N ASN A 13 8.98 -4.17 -7.55
CA ASN A 13 7.77 -4.50 -8.33
C ASN A 13 6.88 -5.50 -7.59
N LYS A 14 7.47 -6.52 -6.94
CA LYS A 14 6.68 -7.50 -6.16
C LYS A 14 5.96 -6.85 -4.99
N ILE A 15 6.63 -5.96 -4.25
CA ILE A 15 6.03 -5.22 -3.14
C ILE A 15 4.94 -4.27 -3.66
N GLU A 16 5.20 -3.58 -4.76
CA GLU A 16 4.26 -2.67 -5.41
C GLU A 16 2.97 -3.39 -5.84
N ILE A 17 3.08 -4.56 -6.47
CA ILE A 17 1.93 -5.41 -6.84
C ILE A 17 1.16 -5.87 -5.59
N GLU A 18 1.85 -6.25 -4.52
CA GLU A 18 1.20 -6.67 -3.27
C GLU A 18 0.41 -5.52 -2.64
N ILE A 19 0.98 -4.32 -2.55
CA ILE A 19 0.28 -3.13 -2.04
C ILE A 19 -0.94 -2.81 -2.92
N ALA A 20 -0.79 -2.83 -4.24
CA ALA A 20 -1.88 -2.53 -5.17
C ALA A 20 -3.01 -3.57 -5.06
N SER A 21 -2.67 -4.86 -4.97
CA SER A 21 -3.64 -5.95 -4.80
C SER A 21 -4.41 -5.82 -3.50
N TYR A 22 -3.72 -5.49 -2.41
CA TYR A 22 -4.37 -5.22 -1.12
C TYR A 22 -5.34 -4.04 -1.20
N CYS A 23 -4.92 -2.94 -1.83
CA CYS A 23 -5.79 -1.77 -1.99
C CYS A 23 -7.03 -2.10 -2.81
N ARG A 24 -6.87 -2.90 -3.87
CA ARG A 24 -7.98 -3.36 -4.72
C ARG A 24 -8.99 -4.19 -3.93
N ASP A 25 -8.53 -5.16 -3.15
CA ASP A 25 -9.41 -6.03 -2.34
C ASP A 25 -10.21 -5.22 -1.31
N VAL A 26 -9.56 -4.28 -0.61
CA VAL A 26 -10.24 -3.37 0.32
C VAL A 26 -11.30 -2.52 -0.40
N MET A 27 -10.96 -1.91 -1.54
CA MET A 27 -11.88 -1.09 -2.32
C MET A 27 -13.09 -1.89 -2.81
N GLU A 28 -12.88 -3.11 -3.30
CA GLU A 28 -13.94 -4.00 -3.79
C GLU A 28 -14.89 -4.42 -2.66
N ARG A 29 -14.37 -4.79 -1.48
CA ARG A 29 -15.19 -5.17 -0.32
C ARG A 29 -15.99 -4.01 0.24
N LEU A 30 -15.47 -2.77 0.15
CA LEU A 30 -16.18 -1.57 0.59
C LEU A 30 -17.12 -0.98 -0.45
N GLY A 31 -16.99 -1.39 -1.72
CA GLY A 31 -17.68 -0.74 -2.83
C GLY A 31 -17.26 0.73 -3.00
N GLN A 32 -15.99 1.05 -2.75
CA GLN A 32 -15.44 2.40 -2.80
C GLN A 32 -14.31 2.51 -3.83
N ASP A 33 -14.21 3.64 -4.52
CA ASP A 33 -13.15 3.88 -5.50
C ASP A 33 -11.88 4.48 -4.89
N LYS A 34 -11.82 4.58 -3.55
CA LYS A 34 -10.66 5.08 -2.84
C LYS A 34 -10.53 4.50 -1.44
N MET A 35 -9.30 4.49 -0.95
CA MET A 35 -9.00 4.21 0.45
C MET A 35 -7.89 5.13 0.94
N VAL A 36 -7.66 5.13 2.25
CA VAL A 36 -6.60 5.91 2.88
C VAL A 36 -5.66 4.99 3.65
N GLY A 37 -4.38 5.35 3.69
CA GLY A 37 -3.37 4.62 4.46
C GLY A 37 -2.04 5.37 4.50
N CYS A 38 -1.14 4.93 5.37
CA CYS A 38 0.21 5.47 5.42
C CYS A 38 1.27 4.38 5.18
N PRO A 39 2.54 4.74 4.90
CA PRO A 39 3.60 3.76 4.69
C PRO A 39 3.74 2.73 5.81
N ALA A 40 3.42 3.09 7.05
CA ALA A 40 3.49 2.18 8.19
C ALA A 40 2.36 1.13 8.18
N ASP A 41 1.17 1.47 7.68
CA ASP A 41 0.08 0.50 7.53
C ASP A 41 0.47 -0.56 6.51
N PHE A 42 0.91 -0.12 5.32
CA PHE A 42 1.36 -1.02 4.26
C PHE A 42 2.62 -1.82 4.63
N PHE A 43 3.50 -1.27 5.46
CA PHE A 43 4.61 -2.03 6.03
C PHE A 43 4.13 -3.24 6.86
N GLY A 44 3.06 -3.07 7.63
CA GLY A 44 2.40 -4.18 8.30
C GLY A 44 1.91 -5.24 7.30
N ILE A 45 1.16 -4.81 6.28
CA ILE A 45 0.61 -5.70 5.25
C ILE A 45 1.70 -6.51 4.55
N ILE A 46 2.77 -5.84 4.11
CA ILE A 46 3.89 -6.49 3.39
C ILE A 46 4.61 -7.50 4.27
N ARG A 47 4.79 -7.20 5.57
CA ARG A 47 5.36 -8.14 6.52
C ARG A 47 4.46 -9.34 6.74
N ASP A 48 3.15 -9.12 6.85
CA ASP A 48 2.17 -10.18 7.06
C ASP A 48 2.05 -11.08 5.80
N ALA A 49 2.29 -10.54 4.61
CA ALA A 49 2.45 -11.29 3.34
C ALA A 49 3.80 -12.04 3.21
N GLY A 50 4.67 -11.98 4.22
CA GLY A 50 5.98 -12.66 4.22
C GLY A 50 7.03 -12.02 3.29
N LEU A 51 6.76 -10.82 2.77
CA LEU A 51 7.69 -10.10 1.91
C LEU A 51 8.65 -9.25 2.74
N ARG A 52 9.91 -9.21 2.30
CA ARG A 52 10.94 -8.38 2.94
C ARG A 52 10.99 -7.02 2.26
N ALA A 53 10.58 -5.99 2.99
CA ALA A 53 10.72 -4.59 2.60
C ALA A 53 11.20 -3.77 3.78
N ASP A 54 11.73 -2.57 3.51
CA ASP A 54 11.94 -1.54 4.52
C ASP A 54 10.92 -0.41 4.36
N ILE A 55 10.75 0.39 5.43
CA ILE A 55 9.78 1.49 5.44
C ILE A 55 10.10 2.57 4.41
N SER A 56 11.38 2.77 4.05
CA SER A 56 11.78 3.70 3.00
C SER A 56 11.36 3.23 1.62
N GLN A 57 11.47 1.93 1.33
CA GLN A 57 11.05 1.34 0.07
C GLN A 57 9.56 1.52 -0.14
N ILE A 58 8.75 1.24 0.88
CA ILE A 58 7.29 1.44 0.82
C ILE A 58 6.95 2.92 0.65
N ARG A 59 7.66 3.81 1.36
CA ARG A 59 7.48 5.25 1.20
C ARG A 59 7.80 5.70 -0.23
N ASN A 60 8.87 5.20 -0.83
CA ASN A 60 9.27 5.57 -2.19
C ASN A 60 8.28 5.01 -3.23
N ILE A 61 7.78 3.78 -3.05
CA ILE A 61 6.72 3.24 -3.90
C ILE A 61 5.51 4.18 -3.88
N LEU A 62 5.00 4.49 -2.69
CA LEU A 62 3.78 5.30 -2.58
C LEU A 62 3.98 6.75 -3.05
N LYS A 63 5.11 7.38 -2.72
CA LYS A 63 5.34 8.80 -3.03
C LYS A 63 5.92 9.03 -4.41
N ASP A 64 6.95 8.28 -4.78
CA ASP A 64 7.72 8.54 -6.00
C ASP A 64 7.17 7.73 -7.16
N ASN A 65 6.92 6.42 -6.99
CA ASN A 65 6.39 5.59 -8.08
C ASN A 65 4.91 5.91 -8.36
N TRP A 66 4.08 5.97 -7.31
CA TRP A 66 2.64 6.20 -7.46
C TRP A 66 2.29 7.69 -7.48
N SER A 67 3.29 8.57 -7.27
CA SER A 67 3.10 10.02 -7.25
C SER A 67 2.05 10.50 -6.23
N LEU A 68 1.92 9.82 -5.08
CA LEU A 68 0.96 10.19 -4.05
C LEU A 68 1.53 11.23 -3.09
N HIS A 69 0.67 12.16 -2.68
CA HIS A 69 1.01 13.20 -1.72
C HIS A 69 0.27 13.00 -0.41
N SER A 70 0.98 13.15 0.70
CA SER A 70 0.39 13.03 2.04
C SER A 70 -0.49 14.23 2.33
N ASP A 71 -1.65 13.97 2.92
CA ASP A 71 -2.51 15.03 3.44
C ASP A 71 -1.95 15.57 4.79
N LYS A 72 -2.63 16.57 5.36
CA LYS A 72 -2.39 17.08 6.71
C LYS A 72 -2.59 15.97 7.74
N ASN A 73 -1.90 16.11 8.88
CA ASN A 73 -2.11 15.22 10.03
C ASN A 73 -3.59 15.24 10.43
N SER A 74 -4.25 14.09 10.35
CA SER A 74 -5.65 13.94 10.71
C SER A 74 -5.93 12.51 11.19
N ASP A 75 -7.12 12.29 11.70
CA ASP A 75 -7.63 10.96 12.01
C ASP A 75 -8.15 10.30 10.72
N TYR A 76 -7.94 9.00 10.59
CA TYR A 76 -8.37 8.21 9.43
C TYR A 76 -8.71 6.77 9.81
N ILE A 77 -9.42 6.09 8.91
CA ILE A 77 -9.76 4.67 9.05
C ILE A 77 -8.97 3.91 7.99
N PHE A 78 -8.06 3.05 8.45
CA PHE A 78 -7.41 2.05 7.60
C PHE A 78 -8.17 0.73 7.75
N TYR A 79 -8.45 0.05 6.65
CA TYR A 79 -9.11 -1.25 6.70
C TYR A 79 -8.07 -2.36 6.69
N ARG A 80 -8.10 -3.23 7.70
CA ARG A 80 -7.20 -4.37 7.85
C ARG A 80 -7.90 -5.66 7.46
N ILE A 81 -7.30 -6.42 6.55
CA ILE A 81 -7.72 -7.78 6.22
C ILE A 81 -6.90 -8.73 7.10
N GLU A 82 -7.58 -9.46 7.97
CA GLU A 82 -6.97 -10.42 8.90
C GLU A 82 -6.73 -11.77 8.19
N ILE A 83 -5.95 -12.66 8.82
CA ILE A 83 -5.55 -13.95 8.24
C ILE A 83 -6.76 -14.84 7.89
N ASN A 84 -7.84 -14.72 8.65
CA ASN A 84 -9.08 -15.45 8.40
C ASN A 84 -9.91 -14.87 7.24
N GLY A 85 -9.44 -13.78 6.62
CA GLY A 85 -10.12 -13.08 5.55
C GLY A 85 -11.11 -12.01 6.03
N ASP A 86 -11.31 -11.81 7.33
CA ASP A 86 -12.21 -10.77 7.81
C ASP A 86 -11.59 -9.37 7.62
N MET A 87 -12.42 -8.41 7.22
CA MET A 87 -12.02 -7.01 7.08
C MET A 87 -12.53 -6.19 8.26
N SER A 88 -11.62 -5.49 8.95
CA SER A 88 -11.96 -4.66 10.10
C SER A 88 -11.45 -3.22 9.95
N PRO A 89 -12.24 -2.21 10.36
CA PRO A 89 -11.79 -0.83 10.38
C PRO A 89 -10.87 -0.56 11.57
N VAL A 90 -9.72 0.07 11.32
CA VAL A 90 -8.73 0.45 12.33
C VAL A 90 -8.60 1.96 12.34
N LYS A 91 -8.97 2.58 13.47
CA LYS A 91 -8.76 4.02 13.68
C LYS A 91 -7.28 4.33 13.84
N ARG A 92 -6.80 5.29 13.08
CA ARG A 92 -5.41 5.75 13.07
C ARG A 92 -5.36 7.28 13.09
N LYS A 93 -4.19 7.81 13.42
CA LYS A 93 -3.88 9.25 13.37
C LYS A 93 -2.53 9.46 12.72
N GLY A 94 -2.45 10.40 11.78
CA GLY A 94 -1.20 10.73 11.10
C GLY A 94 -1.42 11.37 9.74
N ARG A 95 -0.32 11.47 8.97
CA ARG A 95 -0.36 11.92 7.57
C ARG A 95 -0.63 10.71 6.69
N TYR A 96 -1.89 10.53 6.30
CA TYR A 96 -2.28 9.48 5.36
C TYR A 96 -2.16 9.98 3.92
N LEU A 97 -2.19 9.02 3.01
CA LEU A 97 -2.27 9.21 1.56
C LEU A 97 -3.68 8.75 1.15
N GLU A 98 -4.29 9.46 0.20
CA GLU A 98 -5.48 8.96 -0.50
C GLU A 98 -5.02 8.15 -1.72
N ILE A 99 -5.48 6.91 -1.83
CA ILE A 99 -5.17 6.00 -2.91
C ILE A 99 -6.47 5.77 -3.67
N THR A 100 -6.49 6.12 -4.95
CA THR A 100 -7.65 5.92 -5.82
C THR A 100 -7.53 4.63 -6.62
N LYS A 101 -8.66 4.08 -7.00
CA LYS A 101 -8.76 2.90 -7.86
C LYS A 101 -8.03 3.08 -9.19
N ASP A 102 -8.08 4.28 -9.77
CA ASP A 102 -7.35 4.61 -11.00
C ASP A 102 -5.82 4.45 -10.86
N VAL A 103 -5.26 4.77 -9.68
CA VAL A 103 -3.83 4.56 -9.42
C VAL A 103 -3.54 3.07 -9.33
N VAL A 104 -4.35 2.34 -8.57
CA VAL A 104 -4.22 0.89 -8.38
C VAL A 104 -4.31 0.13 -9.70
N ASP A 105 -5.31 0.46 -10.53
CA ASP A 105 -5.56 -0.22 -11.80
C ASP A 105 -4.39 -0.02 -12.77
N LYS A 106 -3.74 1.16 -12.79
CA LYS A 106 -2.53 1.40 -13.61
C LYS A 106 -1.34 0.50 -13.24
N ILE A 107 -1.28 0.03 -12.00
CA ILE A 107 -0.17 -0.79 -11.49
C ILE A 107 -0.43 -2.28 -11.74
N LEU A 108 -1.70 -2.68 -11.77
CA LEU A 108 -2.13 -4.07 -11.96
C LEU A 108 -2.34 -4.45 -13.45
N LEU A 109 -2.20 -3.50 -14.38
CA LEU A 109 -2.18 -3.71 -15.83
C LEU A 109 -0.82 -4.22 -16.31
#